data_AF-R9M589-F1
#
_entry.id   AF-R9M589-F1
#
_cell.length_a   1.000
_cell.length_b   1.000
_cell.length_c   1.000
_cell.angle_alpha   90.00
_cell.angle_beta   90.00
_cell.angle_gamma   90.00
#
_symmetry.space_group_name_H-M   'P 1'
#
loop_
_entity.id
_entity.type
_entity.pdbx_description
1 polymer ?
#
loop_
_entity_poly.entity_id
_entity_poly.type
_entity_poly.pdbx_seq_one_letter_code
_entity_poly.pdbx_strand_id
1 'polypeptide(L)'
;MKTTYLVYKQVDGVRQLTTATQEEWDAIMKGNRGLPVEQRRLFMKDCFEDGDELDCMYIETTAAEYREWNSKNTVHQQKRKIGTFHLHLSLDAGIADTDVESLHECVPSDFDLERFAMDTVLIGELKQALKAWKPWAEELLELYLSGAKRSCTNSLCRKYQLTDRAVQKRKVAFEKFVLDFLKK
;
A
#
# COMPACT_ATOMS: atom_id res chain seq x y z
N MET A 1 18.12 -23.64 24.73
CA MET A 1 16.73 -23.33 24.30
C MET A 1 15.80 -24.29 24.98
N LYS A 2 15.13 -23.81 26.02
CA LYS A 2 14.16 -24.58 26.78
C LYS A 2 12.80 -24.49 26.08
N THR A 3 11.95 -25.50 26.30
CA THR A 3 10.58 -25.48 25.78
C THR A 3 9.63 -25.97 26.85
N THR A 4 8.62 -25.16 27.14
CA THR A 4 7.64 -25.44 28.18
C THR A 4 6.24 -25.51 27.56
N TYR A 5 5.48 -26.57 27.84
CA TYR A 5 4.13 -26.74 27.34
C TYR A 5 3.13 -26.49 28.47
N LEU A 6 2.23 -25.54 28.29
CA LEU A 6 1.16 -25.26 29.23
C LEU A 6 -0.18 -25.66 28.62
N VAL A 7 -0.84 -26.64 29.25
CA VAL A 7 -2.10 -27.23 28.78
C VAL A 7 -3.18 -27.09 29.85
N TYR A 8 -4.43 -26.91 29.44
CA TYR A 8 -5.56 -26.96 30.36
C TYR A 8 -5.80 -28.39 30.83
N LYS A 9 -5.84 -28.58 32.15
CA LYS A 9 -6.22 -29.82 32.83
C LYS A 9 -7.30 -29.51 33.88
N GLN A 10 -8.09 -30.53 34.21
CA GLN A 10 -8.99 -30.47 35.37
C GLN A 10 -8.20 -30.94 36.58
N VAL A 11 -8.01 -30.06 37.56
CA VAL A 11 -7.37 -30.37 38.85
C VAL A 11 -8.34 -29.91 39.93
N ASP A 12 -8.74 -30.83 40.80
CA ASP A 12 -9.71 -30.57 41.87
C ASP A 12 -11.03 -29.92 41.39
N GLY A 13 -11.48 -30.29 40.19
CA GLY A 13 -12.71 -29.77 39.57
C GLY A 13 -12.59 -28.38 38.94
N VAL A 14 -11.41 -27.77 38.98
CA VAL A 14 -11.13 -26.48 38.35
C VAL A 14 -10.29 -26.69 37.10
N ARG A 15 -10.72 -26.06 36.00
CA ARG A 15 -9.92 -26.02 34.77
C ARG A 15 -8.77 -25.04 34.96
N GLN A 16 -7.55 -25.54 35.04
CA GLN A 16 -6.36 -24.73 35.21
C GLN A 16 -5.29 -25.09 34.19
N LEU A 17 -4.43 -24.11 33.91
CA LEU A 17 -3.30 -24.26 33.01
C LEU A 17 -2.14 -24.90 33.79
N THR A 18 -1.56 -25.98 33.28
CA THR A 18 -0.51 -26.74 33.98
C THR A 18 0.56 -27.19 33.01
N THR A 19 1.80 -27.33 33.49
CA THR A 19 2.90 -27.86 32.69
C THR A 19 2.61 -29.28 32.24
N ALA A 20 2.73 -29.53 30.94
CA ALA A 20 2.59 -30.84 30.32
C ALA A 20 3.96 -31.52 30.20
N THR A 21 3.98 -32.85 30.29
CA THR A 21 5.16 -33.62 29.88
C THR A 21 5.28 -33.67 28.37
N GLN A 22 6.45 -34.06 27.86
CA GLN A 22 6.65 -34.24 26.42
C GLN A 22 5.70 -35.30 25.84
N GLU A 23 5.44 -36.40 26.57
CA GLU A 23 4.52 -37.44 26.07
C GLU A 23 3.08 -36.92 25.97
N GLU A 24 2.63 -36.11 26.94
CA GLU A 24 1.31 -35.50 26.92
C GLU A 24 1.16 -34.53 25.74
N TRP A 25 2.19 -33.72 25.51
CA TRP A 25 2.24 -32.81 24.36
C TRP A 25 2.16 -33.57 23.04
N ASP A 26 2.95 -34.62 22.88
CA ASP A 26 2.98 -35.44 21.67
C ASP A 26 1.64 -36.14 21.42
N ALA A 27 0.99 -36.62 22.48
CA ALA A 27 -0.34 -37.21 22.42
C ALA A 27 -1.39 -36.19 21.95
N ILE A 28 -1.34 -34.95 22.46
CA ILE A 28 -2.21 -33.85 22.03
C ILE A 28 -2.00 -33.53 20.56
N MET A 29 -0.74 -33.36 20.16
CA MET A 29 -0.39 -33.03 18.77
C MET A 29 -0.77 -34.15 17.80
N LYS A 30 -0.64 -35.41 18.22
CA LYS A 30 -1.12 -36.56 17.44
C LYS A 30 -2.65 -36.55 17.32
N GLY A 31 -3.37 -36.25 18.39
CA GLY A 31 -4.83 -36.12 18.38
C GLY A 31 -5.34 -34.96 17.51
N ASN A 32 -4.59 -33.86 17.44
CA ASN A 32 -4.90 -32.74 16.56
C ASN A 32 -4.73 -33.08 15.06
N ARG A 33 -3.94 -34.11 14.69
CA ARG A 33 -3.73 -34.48 13.28
C ARG A 33 -5.04 -34.97 12.67
N GLY A 34 -5.43 -34.38 11.54
CA GLY A 34 -6.62 -34.75 10.80
C GLY A 34 -7.93 -34.11 11.27
N LEU A 35 -7.93 -33.42 12.42
CA LEU A 35 -9.10 -32.65 12.87
C LEU A 35 -9.21 -31.31 12.12
N PRO A 36 -10.41 -30.77 11.91
CA PRO A 36 -10.59 -29.38 11.47
C PRO A 36 -10.19 -28.41 12.60
N VAL A 37 -9.84 -27.16 12.25
CA VAL A 37 -9.24 -26.19 13.19
C VAL A 37 -10.14 -25.91 14.39
N GLU A 38 -11.46 -25.94 14.20
CA GLU A 38 -12.45 -25.71 15.26
C GLU A 38 -12.43 -26.79 16.36
N GLN A 39 -11.90 -27.98 16.05
CA GLN A 39 -11.84 -29.13 16.95
C GLN A 39 -10.43 -29.38 17.50
N ARG A 40 -9.43 -28.61 17.06
CA ARG A 40 -8.05 -28.75 17.54
C ARG A 40 -7.87 -28.02 18.86
N ARG A 41 -6.98 -28.55 19.71
CA ARG A 41 -6.39 -27.77 20.80
C ARG A 41 -5.40 -26.78 20.22
N LEU A 42 -5.59 -25.49 20.52
CA LEU A 42 -4.84 -24.39 19.93
C LEU A 42 -3.84 -23.84 20.95
N PHE A 43 -2.65 -23.49 20.47
CA PHE A 43 -1.53 -23.08 21.31
C PHE A 43 -0.91 -21.81 20.75
N MET A 44 -0.79 -20.77 21.58
CA MET A 44 0.04 -19.61 21.26
C MET A 44 1.48 -19.91 21.66
N LYS A 45 2.44 -19.39 20.90
CA LYS A 45 3.87 -19.49 21.20
C LYS A 45 4.35 -18.16 21.74
N ASP A 46 5.01 -18.18 22.89
CA ASP A 46 5.67 -17.04 23.49
C ASP A 46 7.13 -17.39 23.75
N CYS A 47 8.08 -16.51 23.42
CA CYS A 47 9.49 -16.75 23.69
C CYS A 47 10.08 -15.52 24.38
N PHE A 48 10.79 -15.76 25.47
CA PHE A 48 11.42 -14.74 26.29
C PHE A 48 12.81 -15.19 26.72
N GLU A 49 13.62 -14.23 27.13
CA GLU A 49 14.96 -14.47 27.67
C GLU A 49 14.83 -14.82 29.17
N ASP A 50 15.31 -16.00 29.54
CA ASP A 50 15.43 -16.48 30.92
C ASP A 50 16.92 -16.57 31.26
N GLY A 51 17.49 -15.44 31.70
CA GLY A 51 18.94 -15.28 31.82
C GLY A 51 19.63 -15.31 30.46
N ASP A 52 20.63 -16.19 30.31
CA ASP A 52 21.36 -16.37 29.04
C ASP A 52 20.68 -17.35 28.08
N GLU A 53 19.53 -17.93 28.45
CA GLU A 53 18.82 -18.92 27.64
C GLU A 53 17.46 -18.41 27.15
N LEU A 54 17.17 -18.64 25.86
CA LEU A 54 15.83 -18.45 25.30
C LEU A 54 14.92 -19.62 25.73
N ASP A 55 13.86 -19.34 26.48
CA ASP A 55 12.75 -20.28 26.73
C ASP A 55 11.59 -19.95 25.80
N CYS A 56 10.97 -20.98 25.21
CA CYS A 56 9.78 -20.84 24.40
C CYS A 56 8.64 -21.65 25.01
N MET A 57 7.58 -20.95 25.39
CA MET A 57 6.36 -21.51 25.94
C MET A 57 5.31 -21.72 24.86
N TYR A 58 4.66 -22.88 24.87
CA TYR A 58 3.43 -23.14 24.11
C TYR A 58 2.26 -23.18 25.08
N ILE A 59 1.36 -22.21 24.97
CA ILE A 59 0.29 -21.98 25.93
C ILE A 59 -1.05 -22.28 25.27
N GLU A 60 -1.79 -23.24 25.82
CA GLU A 60 -3.12 -23.57 25.34
C GLU A 60 -4.06 -22.39 25.53
N THR A 61 -4.81 -22.09 24.49
CA THR A 61 -5.63 -20.88 24.41
C THR A 61 -6.96 -21.17 23.72
N THR A 62 -7.90 -20.25 23.85
CA THR A 62 -9.18 -20.34 23.15
C THR A 62 -9.02 -20.05 21.66
N ALA A 63 -9.99 -20.46 20.84
CA ALA A 63 -9.99 -20.16 19.42
C ALA A 63 -10.09 -18.66 19.10
N ALA A 64 -10.67 -17.84 19.99
CA ALA A 64 -10.72 -16.39 19.83
C ALA A 64 -9.33 -15.76 20.00
N GLU A 65 -8.69 -16.06 21.12
CA GLU A 65 -7.34 -15.59 21.46
C GLU A 65 -6.30 -16.09 20.45
N TYR A 66 -6.37 -17.36 20.05
CA TYR A 66 -5.47 -17.91 19.03
C TYR A 66 -5.59 -17.16 17.70
N ARG A 67 -6.81 -16.81 17.25
CA ARG A 67 -7.01 -16.08 16.00
C ARG A 67 -6.41 -14.69 16.07
N GLU A 68 -6.61 -13.98 17.18
CA GLU A 68 -6.01 -12.66 17.39
C GLU A 68 -4.48 -12.75 17.39
N TRP A 69 -3.91 -13.64 18.20
CA TRP A 69 -2.47 -13.87 18.27
C TRP A 69 -1.89 -14.27 16.90
N ASN A 70 -2.53 -15.21 16.19
CA ASN A 70 -2.04 -15.71 14.92
C ASN A 70 -2.08 -14.62 13.83
N SER A 71 -3.07 -13.71 13.85
CA SER A 71 -3.11 -12.57 12.93
C SER A 71 -1.90 -11.64 13.12
N LYS A 72 -1.58 -11.28 14.37
CA LYS A 72 -0.43 -10.44 14.72
C LYS A 72 0.88 -11.14 14.42
N ASN A 73 1.01 -12.40 14.81
CA ASN A 73 2.22 -13.19 14.59
C ASN A 73 2.47 -13.45 13.10
N THR A 74 1.44 -13.72 12.28
CA THR A 74 1.61 -13.90 10.83
C THR A 74 2.19 -12.64 10.18
N VAL A 75 1.66 -11.46 10.52
CA VAL A 75 2.20 -10.18 10.02
C VAL A 75 3.64 -9.98 10.51
N HIS A 76 3.93 -10.26 11.78
CA HIS A 76 5.28 -10.14 12.32
C HIS A 76 6.28 -11.08 11.64
N GLN A 77 5.93 -12.36 11.44
CA GLN A 77 6.76 -13.33 10.73
C GLN A 77 6.99 -12.93 9.26
N GLN A 78 5.95 -12.41 8.59
CA GLN A 78 6.08 -11.86 7.24
C GLN A 78 7.05 -10.68 7.22
N LYS A 79 6.90 -9.70 8.12
CA LYS A 79 7.82 -8.57 8.24
C LYS A 79 9.24 -9.01 8.51
N ARG A 80 9.44 -9.97 9.42
CA ARG A 80 10.77 -10.55 9.71
C ARG A 80 11.38 -11.20 8.48
N LYS A 81 10.60 -12.01 7.74
CA LYS A 81 11.05 -12.66 6.50
C LYS A 81 11.33 -11.65 5.39
N ILE A 82 10.57 -10.57 5.28
CA ILE A 82 10.85 -9.51 4.30
C ILE A 82 12.10 -8.73 4.72
N GLY A 83 12.25 -8.45 6.01
CA GLY A 83 13.40 -7.75 6.59
C GLY A 83 14.73 -8.49 6.45
N THR A 84 14.74 -9.82 6.23
CA THR A 84 15.98 -10.53 5.85
C THR A 84 16.43 -10.21 4.43
N PHE A 85 15.52 -9.75 3.56
CA PHE A 85 15.83 -9.39 2.17
C PHE A 85 15.88 -7.87 1.93
N HIS A 86 15.32 -7.08 2.84
CA HIS A 86 15.19 -5.64 2.69
C HIS A 86 15.74 -4.96 3.94
N LEU A 87 16.69 -4.05 3.72
CA LEU A 87 17.23 -3.20 4.76
C LEU A 87 16.62 -1.80 4.63
N HIS A 88 16.18 -1.23 5.74
CA HIS A 88 15.81 0.18 5.78
C HIS A 88 17.08 0.99 6.02
N LEU A 89 17.45 1.83 5.05
CA LEU A 89 18.64 2.69 5.11
C LEU A 89 18.22 4.16 5.15
N SER A 90 19.02 4.97 5.83
CA SER A 90 18.88 6.43 5.71
C SER A 90 19.35 6.87 4.33
N LEU A 91 18.68 7.84 3.72
CA LEU A 91 19.18 8.45 2.48
C LEU A 91 20.47 9.24 2.71
N ASP A 92 20.72 9.67 3.95
CA ASP A 92 21.96 10.33 4.37
C ASP A 92 23.09 9.32 4.67
N ALA A 93 22.85 8.02 4.51
CA ALA A 93 23.91 7.03 4.73
C ALA A 93 24.93 7.10 3.60
N GLY A 94 26.21 7.13 3.98
CA GLY A 94 27.33 7.08 3.04
C GLY A 94 27.44 5.73 2.35
N ILE A 95 27.96 5.74 1.13
CA ILE A 95 28.17 4.55 0.31
C ILE A 95 29.68 4.26 0.30
N ALA A 96 30.07 3.07 0.76
CA ALA A 96 31.47 2.65 0.71
C ALA A 96 31.92 2.45 -0.74
N ASP A 97 33.18 2.78 -1.02
CA ASP A 97 33.85 2.55 -2.30
C ASP A 97 33.23 3.29 -3.51
N THR A 98 32.52 4.41 -3.27
CA THR A 98 32.04 5.31 -4.31
C THR A 98 32.40 6.76 -4.00
N ASP A 99 32.49 7.61 -5.04
CA ASP A 99 32.71 9.06 -4.90
C ASP A 99 31.46 9.83 -4.44
N VAL A 100 30.36 9.12 -4.16
CA VAL A 100 29.05 9.67 -3.79
C VAL A 100 28.96 9.79 -2.26
N GLU A 101 28.60 10.96 -1.75
CA GLU A 101 28.58 11.21 -0.30
C GLU A 101 27.39 10.56 0.41
N SER A 102 26.25 10.42 -0.28
CA SER A 102 24.99 9.94 0.30
C SER A 102 24.16 9.09 -0.67
N LEU A 103 23.37 8.15 -0.13
CA LEU A 103 22.38 7.38 -0.93
C LEU A 103 21.39 8.27 -1.68
N HIS A 104 21.10 9.46 -1.17
CA HIS A 104 20.23 10.44 -1.83
C HIS A 104 20.71 10.83 -3.23
N GLU A 105 22.02 10.96 -3.45
CA GLU A 105 22.60 11.35 -4.74
C GLU A 105 22.47 10.26 -5.81
N CYS A 106 22.27 9.00 -5.40
CA CYS A 106 22.01 7.90 -6.33
C CYS A 106 20.53 7.77 -6.73
N VAL A 107 19.63 8.51 -6.09
CA VAL A 107 18.20 8.46 -6.41
C VAL A 107 17.93 9.44 -7.55
N PRO A 108 17.60 8.96 -8.77
CA PRO A 108 17.28 9.86 -9.87
C PRO A 108 16.00 10.63 -9.55
N SER A 109 16.02 11.91 -9.90
CA SER A 109 14.79 12.71 -9.92
C SER A 109 13.94 12.28 -11.11
N ASP A 110 12.64 12.06 -10.89
CA ASP A 110 11.67 11.89 -11.97
C ASP A 110 11.40 13.20 -12.73
N PHE A 111 11.98 14.32 -12.29
CA PHE A 111 11.87 15.61 -12.95
C PHE A 111 12.83 15.72 -14.14
N ASP A 112 12.26 15.85 -15.33
CA ASP A 112 12.97 16.11 -16.57
C ASP A 112 12.73 17.57 -17.00
N LEU A 113 13.79 18.39 -16.90
CA LEU A 113 13.74 19.81 -17.26
C LEU A 113 13.50 20.02 -18.76
N GLU A 114 14.10 19.19 -19.61
CA GLU A 114 13.97 19.31 -21.07
C GLU A 114 12.52 19.03 -21.46
N ARG A 115 11.96 17.93 -20.94
CA ARG A 115 10.55 17.59 -21.14
C ARG A 115 9.62 18.69 -20.63
N PHE A 116 9.88 19.24 -19.43
CA PHE A 116 9.09 20.33 -18.89
C PHE A 116 9.13 21.58 -19.78
N ALA A 117 10.31 21.93 -20.31
CA ALA A 117 10.47 23.04 -21.24
C ALA A 117 9.71 22.79 -22.55
N MET A 118 9.80 21.57 -23.11
CA MET A 118 9.07 21.16 -24.31
C MET A 118 7.54 21.23 -24.10
N ASP A 119 7.04 20.71 -22.98
CA ASP A 119 5.61 20.75 -22.65
C ASP A 119 5.11 22.20 -22.51
N THR A 120 5.94 23.09 -21.95
CA THR A 120 5.62 24.52 -21.82
C THR A 120 5.49 25.19 -23.19
N VAL A 121 6.43 24.91 -24.11
CA VAL A 121 6.39 25.42 -25.49
C VAL A 121 5.15 24.88 -26.22
N LEU A 122 4.91 23.56 -26.14
CA LEU A 122 3.78 22.89 -26.79
C LEU A 122 2.43 23.48 -26.34
N ILE A 123 2.25 23.69 -25.03
CA ILE A 123 1.04 24.33 -24.51
C ILE A 123 0.91 25.77 -25.00
N GLY A 124 2.02 26.51 -25.08
CA GLY A 124 2.04 27.87 -25.63
C GLY A 124 1.58 27.92 -27.09
N GLU A 125 2.12 27.03 -27.93
CA GLU A 125 1.74 26.91 -29.35
C GLU A 125 0.28 26.49 -29.51
N LEU A 126 -0.19 25.52 -28.70
CA LEU A 126 -1.59 25.11 -28.69
C LEU A 126 -2.51 26.29 -28.34
N LYS A 127 -2.17 27.10 -27.33
CA LYS A 127 -2.95 28.30 -26.98
C LYS A 127 -3.01 29.30 -28.14
N GLN A 128 -1.91 29.54 -28.84
CA GLN A 128 -1.88 30.42 -30.01
C GLN A 128 -2.76 29.88 -31.15
N ALA A 129 -2.65 28.59 -31.46
CA ALA A 129 -3.46 27.92 -32.48
C ALA A 129 -4.96 27.97 -32.14
N LEU A 130 -5.33 27.76 -30.86
CA LEU A 130 -6.72 27.85 -30.40
C LEU A 130 -7.27 29.28 -30.50
N LYS A 131 -6.48 30.30 -30.12
CA LYS A 131 -6.85 31.73 -30.28
C LYS A 131 -7.17 32.06 -31.72
N ALA A 132 -6.32 31.62 -32.65
CA ALA A 132 -6.50 31.85 -34.08
C ALA A 132 -7.72 31.09 -34.63
N TRP A 133 -8.03 29.92 -34.07
CA TRP A 133 -9.15 29.10 -34.53
C TRP A 133 -10.52 29.64 -34.10
N LYS A 134 -10.74 29.83 -32.79
CA LYS A 134 -12.02 30.30 -32.24
C LYS A 134 -11.82 31.08 -30.93
N PRO A 135 -12.60 32.15 -30.69
CA PRO A 135 -12.44 33.03 -29.52
C PRO A 135 -12.77 32.36 -28.17
N TRP A 136 -13.51 31.24 -28.17
CA TRP A 136 -13.88 30.48 -26.98
C TRP A 136 -12.94 29.30 -26.69
N ALA A 137 -11.98 29.02 -27.59
CA ALA A 137 -11.22 27.77 -27.56
C ALA A 137 -10.10 27.77 -26.52
N GLU A 138 -9.41 28.89 -26.30
CA GLU A 138 -8.42 29.01 -25.22
C GLU A 138 -9.08 28.84 -23.84
N GLU A 139 -10.23 29.48 -23.60
CA GLU A 139 -10.96 29.34 -22.34
C GLU A 139 -11.35 27.88 -22.07
N LEU A 140 -11.71 27.11 -23.10
CA LEU A 140 -11.97 25.68 -22.95
C LEU A 140 -10.72 24.89 -22.55
N LEU A 141 -9.55 25.24 -23.09
CA LEU A 141 -8.29 24.62 -22.68
C LEU A 141 -8.00 24.90 -21.20
N GLU A 142 -8.11 26.14 -20.74
CA GLU A 142 -7.91 26.50 -19.33
C GLU A 142 -8.86 25.74 -18.40
N LEU A 143 -10.14 25.65 -18.77
CA LEU A 143 -11.14 24.88 -18.01
C LEU A 143 -10.84 23.38 -17.98
N TYR A 144 -10.20 22.83 -19.02
CA TYR A 144 -9.82 21.42 -19.05
C TYR A 144 -8.59 21.17 -18.19
N LEU A 145 -7.57 22.04 -18.28
CA LEU A 145 -6.37 21.98 -17.46
C LEU A 145 -6.67 22.16 -15.97
N SER A 146 -7.68 22.97 -15.62
CA SER A 146 -8.15 23.14 -14.24
C SER A 146 -9.06 22.00 -13.74
N GLY A 147 -9.27 20.93 -14.52
CA GLY A 147 -10.14 19.81 -14.16
C GLY A 147 -11.66 20.10 -14.26
N ALA A 148 -12.07 21.27 -14.76
CA ALA A 148 -13.47 21.70 -14.84
C ALA A 148 -14.22 21.21 -16.09
N LYS A 149 -13.66 20.25 -16.86
CA LYS A 149 -14.26 19.70 -18.09
C LYS A 149 -15.75 19.34 -17.96
N ARG A 150 -16.13 18.69 -16.85
CA ARG A 150 -17.51 18.19 -16.62
C ARG A 150 -18.45 19.30 -16.15
N SER A 151 -17.97 20.24 -15.34
CA SER A 151 -18.80 21.27 -14.69
C SER A 151 -18.91 22.58 -15.50
N CYS A 152 -18.03 22.82 -16.47
CA CYS A 152 -17.98 24.09 -17.18
C CYS A 152 -19.13 24.34 -18.17
N THR A 153 -20.01 23.37 -18.42
CA THR A 153 -21.10 23.55 -19.40
C THR A 153 -22.06 24.66 -18.99
N ASN A 154 -22.44 24.71 -17.70
CA ASN A 154 -23.37 25.72 -17.19
C ASN A 154 -22.78 27.14 -17.23
N SER A 155 -21.50 27.29 -16.87
CA SER A 155 -20.83 28.60 -16.93
C SER A 155 -20.70 29.10 -18.37
N LEU A 156 -20.36 28.21 -19.31
CA LEU A 156 -20.26 28.55 -20.73
C LEU A 156 -21.62 28.87 -21.36
N CYS A 157 -22.69 28.16 -20.99
CA CYS A 157 -24.05 28.47 -21.45
C CYS A 157 -24.47 29.88 -21.03
N ARG A 158 -24.23 30.24 -19.76
CA ARG A 158 -24.53 31.57 -19.23
C ARG A 158 -23.67 32.66 -19.90
N LYS A 159 -22.36 32.45 -20.00
CA LYS A 159 -21.41 33.43 -20.55
C LYS A 159 -21.68 33.73 -22.02
N TYR A 160 -21.91 32.70 -22.83
CA TYR A 160 -22.08 32.84 -24.28
C TYR A 160 -23.53 32.88 -24.73
N GLN A 161 -24.50 32.82 -23.80
CA GLN A 161 -25.94 32.73 -24.09
C GLN A 161 -26.26 31.59 -25.08
N LEU A 162 -25.72 30.41 -24.80
CA LEU A 162 -25.85 29.22 -25.63
C LEU A 162 -26.69 28.15 -24.95
N THR A 163 -27.27 27.29 -25.77
CA THR A 163 -27.87 26.04 -25.29
C THR A 163 -26.78 25.04 -24.89
N ASP A 164 -27.12 24.14 -23.96
CA ASP A 164 -26.23 23.04 -23.56
C ASP A 164 -25.69 22.28 -24.78
N ARG A 165 -26.59 21.91 -25.71
CA ARG A 165 -26.25 21.23 -26.96
C ARG A 165 -25.21 21.99 -27.79
N ALA A 166 -25.28 23.31 -27.85
CA ALA A 166 -24.30 24.11 -28.58
C ALA A 166 -22.93 24.12 -27.88
N VAL A 167 -22.89 24.15 -26.55
CA VAL A 167 -21.63 24.04 -25.78
C VAL A 167 -21.02 22.64 -25.92
N GLN A 168 -21.84 21.57 -25.90
CA GLN A 168 -21.34 20.22 -26.15
C GLN A 168 -20.73 20.07 -27.54
N LYS A 169 -21.36 20.67 -28.58
CA LYS A 169 -20.77 20.71 -29.93
C LYS A 169 -19.41 21.43 -29.95
N ARG A 170 -19.25 22.52 -29.19
CA ARG A 170 -17.96 23.22 -29.06
C ARG A 170 -16.90 22.35 -28.38
N LYS A 171 -17.25 21.64 -27.30
CA LYS A 171 -16.35 20.71 -26.60
C LYS A 171 -15.87 19.59 -27.54
N VAL A 172 -16.79 18.98 -28.30
CA VAL A 172 -16.43 17.94 -29.28
C VAL A 172 -15.52 18.49 -30.37
N ALA A 173 -15.82 19.67 -30.93
CA ALA A 173 -14.97 20.30 -31.93
C ALA A 173 -13.59 20.65 -31.36
N PHE A 174 -13.53 21.14 -30.13
CA PHE A 174 -12.30 21.46 -29.41
C PHE A 174 -11.43 20.23 -29.20
N GLU A 175 -12.01 19.14 -28.69
CA GLU A 175 -11.28 17.89 -28.46
C GLU A 175 -10.73 17.33 -29.77
N LYS A 176 -11.51 17.40 -30.85
CA LYS A 176 -11.03 17.03 -32.18
C LYS A 176 -9.85 17.90 -32.62
N PHE A 177 -9.96 19.23 -32.46
CA PHE A 177 -8.88 20.15 -32.81
C PHE A 177 -7.60 19.84 -32.04
N VAL A 178 -7.68 19.65 -30.72
CA VAL A 178 -6.53 19.33 -29.87
C VAL A 178 -5.90 18.00 -30.29
N LEU A 179 -6.70 16.97 -30.53
CA LEU A 179 -6.21 15.67 -30.99
C LEU A 179 -5.52 15.77 -32.35
N ASP A 180 -6.06 16.54 -33.29
CA ASP A 180 -5.46 16.73 -34.61
C ASP A 180 -4.19 17.61 -34.53
N PHE A 181 -4.13 18.55 -33.58
CA PHE A 181 -2.95 19.37 -33.31
C PHE A 181 -1.80 18.52 -32.75
N LEU A 182 -2.07 17.65 -31.78
CA LEU A 182 -1.06 16.80 -31.12
C LEU A 182 -0.58 15.61 -31.96
N LYS A 183 -1.26 15.32 -33.08
CA LYS A 183 -0.84 14.30 -34.05
C LYS A 183 0.14 14.83 -35.10
N LYS A 184 0.29 16.15 -35.21
CA LYS A 184 1.34 16.77 -36.00
C LYS A 184 2.67 16.65 -35.28
#